data_AF-A0A554KNW1-F1
#
_entry.id   AF-A0A554KNW1-F1
#
_cell.length_a   1.000
_cell.length_b   1.000
_cell.length_c   1.000
_cell.angle_alpha   90.00
_cell.angle_beta   90.00
_cell.angle_gamma   90.00
#
_symmetry.space_group_name_H-M   'P 1'
#
loop_
_entity.id
_entity.type
_entity.pdbx_description
1 polymer ?
#
loop_
_entity_poly.entity_id
_entity_poly.type
_entity_poly.pdbx_seq_one_letter_code
_entity_poly.pdbx_strand_id
1 'polypeptide(L)'
;MEDVKKQDKRSLPVYWSDFLMEEFSKETDRAAVILTVSLFENALSSLLKAYLAPINSSSDELFDGPTAPLSEFSSKIQISYRLGLISQKFAQDLHVIRKIRNEFAHNVHGSSLKEGRVKDLLTNLVCSSDIVKNERTNGNSVYPKGPRGEFLTVANIALFYLNQQVEGISTRQIREKEIEWIYFWKPEKQEKKTG
;
A
#
# COMPACT_ATOMS: atom_id res chain seq x y z
N MET A 1 -6.48 6.67 -34.73
CA MET A 1 -5.87 5.83 -33.69
C MET A 1 -4.83 6.71 -33.01
N GLU A 2 -5.35 7.74 -32.36
CA GLU A 2 -4.65 8.88 -31.78
C GLU A 2 -5.44 9.26 -30.54
N ASP A 3 -4.77 9.94 -29.60
CA ASP A 3 -5.30 10.48 -28.34
C ASP A 3 -5.21 9.58 -27.10
N VAL A 4 -3.98 9.19 -26.74
CA VAL A 4 -3.59 9.07 -25.32
C VAL A 4 -2.42 10.02 -25.09
N LYS A 5 -2.72 11.30 -24.83
CA LYS A 5 -1.87 12.28 -24.14
C LYS A 5 -2.58 13.63 -24.04
N LYS A 6 -3.46 13.76 -23.05
CA LYS A 6 -3.69 15.06 -22.39
C LYS A 6 -3.57 14.83 -20.89
N GLN A 7 -2.45 15.32 -20.35
CA GLN A 7 -2.24 15.49 -18.92
C GLN A 7 -3.40 16.29 -18.35
N ASP A 8 -4.24 15.64 -17.57
CA ASP A 8 -5.32 16.28 -16.87
C ASP A 8 -4.81 16.82 -15.53
N LYS A 9 -4.63 18.14 -15.46
CA LYS A 9 -4.26 18.88 -14.24
C LYS A 9 -5.51 19.09 -13.35
N ARG A 10 -6.20 18.03 -12.96
CA ARG A 10 -7.23 18.06 -11.90
C ARG A 10 -6.54 17.87 -10.54
N SER A 11 -6.51 18.91 -9.72
CA SER A 11 -5.81 18.98 -8.43
C SER A 11 -6.39 18.05 -7.35
N LEU A 12 -5.51 17.34 -6.61
CA LEU A 12 -5.81 16.54 -5.38
C LEU A 12 -6.70 15.30 -5.65
N PRO A 13 -7.00 14.38 -4.69
CA PRO A 13 -7.24 12.94 -4.91
C PRO A 13 -8.59 12.58 -5.57
N VAL A 14 -8.84 13.14 -6.75
CA VAL A 14 -10.10 13.02 -7.50
C VAL A 14 -10.21 11.65 -8.17
N TYR A 15 -9.12 11.10 -8.69
CA TYR A 15 -9.14 9.77 -9.33
C TYR A 15 -9.60 8.68 -8.36
N TRP A 16 -8.94 8.59 -7.20
CA TRP A 16 -9.31 7.61 -6.19
C TRP A 16 -10.68 7.91 -5.59
N SER A 17 -11.09 9.18 -5.47
CA SER A 17 -12.44 9.48 -5.01
C SER A 17 -13.53 9.05 -5.98
N ASP A 18 -13.35 9.31 -7.27
CA ASP A 18 -14.32 8.96 -8.30
C ASP A 18 -14.42 7.44 -8.41
N PHE A 19 -13.27 6.75 -8.46
CA PHE A 19 -13.20 5.30 -8.50
C PHE A 19 -13.85 4.65 -7.26
N LEU A 20 -13.47 5.10 -6.06
CA LEU A 20 -14.06 4.57 -4.83
C LEU A 20 -15.55 4.90 -4.75
N MET A 21 -16.02 6.06 -5.21
CA MET A 21 -17.45 6.37 -5.19
C MET A 21 -18.24 5.52 -6.18
N GLU A 22 -17.73 5.33 -7.39
CA GLU A 22 -18.38 4.52 -8.42
C GLU A 22 -18.49 3.06 -7.99
N GLU A 23 -17.36 2.46 -7.61
CA GLU A 23 -17.28 1.06 -7.20
C GLU A 23 -18.06 0.82 -5.90
N PHE A 24 -18.00 1.74 -4.95
CA PHE A 24 -18.58 1.50 -3.63
C PHE A 24 -20.04 1.90 -3.55
N SER A 25 -20.56 2.79 -4.39
CA SER A 25 -21.97 3.18 -4.32
C SER A 25 -22.94 1.99 -4.47
N LYS A 26 -22.50 0.92 -5.13
CA LYS A 26 -23.30 -0.27 -5.45
C LYS A 26 -23.09 -1.44 -4.50
N GLU A 27 -22.11 -1.34 -3.60
CA GLU A 27 -21.57 -2.48 -2.87
C GLU A 27 -21.98 -2.54 -1.39
N THR A 28 -21.93 -3.73 -0.79
CA THR A 28 -22.10 -3.90 0.66
C THR A 28 -20.89 -3.32 1.42
N ASP A 29 -21.04 -2.98 2.71
CA ASP A 29 -19.91 -2.55 3.56
C ASP A 29 -18.75 -3.58 3.55
N ARG A 30 -19.10 -4.88 3.48
CA ARG A 30 -18.14 -5.98 3.38
C ARG A 30 -17.37 -5.93 2.07
N ALA A 31 -18.07 -5.85 0.94
CA ALA A 31 -17.44 -5.82 -0.38
C ALA A 31 -16.56 -4.57 -0.52
N ALA A 32 -17.07 -3.42 -0.10
CA ALA A 32 -16.32 -2.18 0.01
C ALA A 32 -14.99 -2.37 0.75
N VAL A 33 -15.01 -2.85 2.00
CA VAL A 33 -13.80 -3.03 2.79
C VAL A 33 -12.81 -4.00 2.14
N ILE A 34 -13.30 -5.13 1.62
CA ILE A 34 -12.42 -6.12 0.96
C ILE A 34 -11.75 -5.52 -0.26
N LEU A 35 -12.50 -4.82 -1.12
CA LEU A 35 -11.97 -4.14 -2.30
C LEU A 35 -10.93 -3.09 -1.91
N THR A 36 -11.22 -2.23 -0.92
CA THR A 36 -10.27 -1.22 -0.44
C THR A 36 -8.96 -1.86 0.04
N VAL A 37 -9.02 -2.96 0.79
CA VAL A 37 -7.80 -3.63 1.28
C VAL A 37 -6.99 -4.21 0.14
N SER A 38 -7.63 -4.80 -0.87
CA SER A 38 -6.93 -5.26 -2.08
C SER A 38 -6.20 -4.12 -2.80
N LEU A 39 -6.80 -2.92 -2.86
CA LEU A 39 -6.13 -1.73 -3.41
C LEU A 39 -4.91 -1.32 -2.60
N PHE A 40 -4.98 -1.37 -1.27
CA PHE A 40 -3.83 -1.09 -0.40
C PHE A 40 -2.70 -2.11 -0.58
N GLU A 41 -3.03 -3.39 -0.67
CA GLU A 41 -2.06 -4.44 -0.93
C GLU A 41 -1.34 -4.22 -2.26
N ASN A 42 -2.08 -3.85 -3.30
CA ASN A 42 -1.52 -3.53 -4.62
C ASN A 42 -0.64 -2.28 -4.58
N ALA A 43 -1.09 -1.21 -3.91
CA ALA A 43 -0.33 0.02 -3.78
C ALA A 43 1.00 -0.20 -3.03
N LEU A 44 1.00 -0.98 -1.94
CA LEU A 44 2.23 -1.35 -1.23
C LEU A 44 3.14 -2.24 -2.08
N SER A 45 2.57 -3.17 -2.85
CA SER A 45 3.33 -4.01 -3.78
C SER A 45 4.06 -3.15 -4.81
N SER A 46 3.34 -2.22 -5.46
CA SER A 46 3.92 -1.26 -6.40
C SER A 46 4.99 -0.39 -5.75
N LEU A 47 4.76 0.08 -4.52
CA LEU A 47 5.72 0.87 -3.75
C LEU A 47 7.03 0.11 -3.50
N LEU A 48 6.92 -1.16 -3.08
CA LEU A 48 8.08 -1.99 -2.80
C LEU A 48 8.80 -2.38 -4.08
N LYS A 49 8.10 -2.79 -5.14
CA LYS A 49 8.69 -3.10 -6.44
C LYS A 49 9.41 -1.89 -7.05
N ALA A 50 8.87 -0.68 -6.87
CA ALA A 50 9.53 0.55 -7.31
C ALA A 50 10.78 0.90 -6.49
N TYR A 51 10.84 0.49 -5.21
CA TYR A 51 11.94 0.83 -4.31
C TYR A 51 13.08 -0.20 -4.33
N LEU A 52 12.76 -1.49 -4.48
CA LEU A 52 13.76 -2.56 -4.48
C LEU A 52 14.61 -2.53 -5.75
N ALA A 53 15.76 -3.21 -5.68
CA ALA A 53 16.61 -3.40 -6.85
C ALA A 53 15.81 -4.08 -7.98
N PRO A 54 15.93 -3.59 -9.23
CA PRO A 54 15.15 -4.12 -10.33
C PRO A 54 15.57 -5.58 -10.59
N ILE A 55 14.59 -6.38 -11.00
CA ILE A 55 14.82 -7.75 -11.45
C ILE A 55 14.79 -7.81 -12.98
N ASN A 56 15.60 -8.71 -13.55
CA ASN A 56 15.61 -8.97 -14.99
C ASN A 56 14.61 -10.09 -15.39
N SER A 57 13.53 -10.24 -14.62
CA SER A 57 12.52 -11.29 -14.78
C SER A 57 11.12 -10.68 -14.86
N SER A 58 10.21 -11.37 -15.55
CA SER A 58 8.79 -11.00 -15.61
C SER A 58 8.02 -11.36 -14.33
N SER A 59 8.57 -12.24 -13.49
CA SER A 59 8.01 -12.65 -12.21
C SER A 59 8.97 -12.32 -11.08
N ASP A 60 8.44 -11.79 -9.98
CA ASP A 60 9.16 -11.42 -8.78
C ASP A 60 8.82 -12.39 -7.64
N GLU A 61 9.72 -13.31 -7.32
CA GLU A 61 9.53 -14.34 -6.29
C GLU A 61 9.28 -13.77 -4.89
N LEU A 62 9.60 -12.49 -4.65
CA LEU A 62 9.26 -11.85 -3.38
C LEU A 62 7.75 -11.63 -3.24
N PHE A 63 7.03 -11.39 -4.34
CA PHE A 63 5.62 -11.02 -4.33
C PHE A 63 4.71 -12.07 -4.98
N ASP A 64 5.25 -12.79 -5.97
CA ASP A 64 4.50 -13.63 -6.88
C ASP A 64 4.64 -15.10 -6.44
N GLY A 65 3.50 -15.72 -6.10
CA GLY A 65 3.41 -17.14 -5.75
C GLY A 65 2.77 -17.41 -4.39
N PRO A 66 2.27 -18.64 -4.14
CA PRO A 66 1.51 -18.97 -2.93
C PRO A 66 2.33 -18.86 -1.63
N THR A 67 3.65 -19.01 -1.73
CA THR A 67 4.59 -19.00 -0.60
C THR A 67 5.55 -17.81 -0.66
N ALA A 68 5.24 -16.80 -1.47
CA ALA A 68 6.10 -15.63 -1.63
C ALA A 68 6.21 -14.86 -0.29
N PRO A 69 7.41 -14.43 0.14
CA PRO A 69 7.62 -13.76 1.42
C PRO A 69 6.76 -12.50 1.64
N LEU A 70 6.46 -11.78 0.56
CA LEU A 70 5.64 -10.57 0.54
C LEU A 70 4.28 -10.81 -0.14
N SER A 71 3.74 -12.03 -0.06
CA SER A 71 2.38 -12.34 -0.54
C SER A 71 1.30 -11.66 0.31
N GLU A 72 1.46 -11.65 1.64
CA GLU A 72 0.47 -11.13 2.59
C GLU A 72 0.53 -9.61 2.81
N PHE A 73 -0.63 -9.01 3.10
CA PHE A 73 -0.73 -7.60 3.49
C PHE A 73 0.11 -7.25 4.72
N SER A 74 0.12 -8.12 5.73
CA SER A 74 0.89 -7.93 6.97
C SER A 74 2.38 -7.74 6.68
N SER A 75 2.93 -8.63 5.86
CA SER A 75 4.34 -8.63 5.47
C SER A 75 4.70 -7.37 4.69
N LYS A 76 3.84 -6.96 3.74
CA LYS A 76 4.00 -5.73 2.97
C LYS A 76 4.04 -4.49 3.87
N ILE A 77 3.09 -4.35 4.81
CA ILE A 77 3.07 -3.23 5.77
C ILE A 77 4.38 -3.20 6.58
N GLN A 78 4.78 -4.35 7.11
CA GLN A 78 5.95 -4.46 7.97
C GLN A 78 7.22 -4.07 7.22
N ILE A 79 7.45 -4.61 6.02
CA ILE A 79 8.67 -4.30 5.27
C ILE A 79 8.69 -2.85 4.78
N SER A 80 7.55 -2.30 4.32
CA SER A 80 7.47 -0.89 3.93
C SER A 80 7.81 0.05 5.09
N TYR A 81 7.38 -0.27 6.30
CA TYR A 81 7.78 0.49 7.50
C TYR A 81 9.27 0.33 7.80
N ARG A 82 9.79 -0.91 7.80
CA ARG A 82 11.19 -1.19 8.15
C ARG A 82 12.18 -0.61 7.15
N LEU A 83 11.78 -0.44 5.88
CA LEU A 83 12.56 0.27 4.86
C LEU A 83 12.41 1.80 4.92
N GLY A 84 11.57 2.33 5.83
CA GLY A 84 11.35 3.77 5.98
C GLY A 84 10.49 4.40 4.88
N LEU A 85 9.76 3.59 4.09
CA LEU A 85 8.86 4.07 3.04
C LEU A 85 7.56 4.64 3.61
N ILE A 86 7.16 4.14 4.78
CA ILE A 86 6.01 4.64 5.53
C ILE A 86 6.39 4.83 7.00
N SER A 87 5.70 5.75 7.68
CA SER A 87 5.90 5.98 9.10
C SER A 87 5.30 4.83 9.94
N GLN A 88 5.80 4.67 11.18
CA GLN A 88 5.23 3.72 12.13
C GLN A 88 3.74 3.98 12.37
N LYS A 89 3.36 5.27 12.45
CA LYS A 89 1.96 5.67 12.61
C LYS A 89 1.10 5.20 11.44
N PHE A 90 1.55 5.42 10.21
CA PHE A 90 0.81 4.99 9.03
C PHE A 90 0.72 3.45 8.92
N ALA A 91 1.79 2.74 9.31
CA ALA A 91 1.76 1.28 9.40
C ALA A 91 0.75 0.77 10.44
N GLN A 92 0.62 1.45 11.59
CA GLN A 92 -0.42 1.15 12.58
C GLN A 92 -1.83 1.35 12.01
N ASP A 93 -2.05 2.45 11.28
CA ASP A 93 -3.32 2.75 10.62
C ASP A 93 -3.69 1.66 9.60
N LEU A 94 -2.74 1.22 8.76
CA LEU A 94 -2.92 0.09 7.83
C LEU A 94 -3.21 -1.23 8.54
N HIS A 95 -2.61 -1.48 9.70
CA HIS A 95 -2.95 -2.65 10.51
C HIS A 95 -4.36 -2.59 11.11
N VAL A 96 -4.89 -1.41 11.43
CA VAL A 96 -6.30 -1.25 11.83
C VAL A 96 -7.21 -1.57 10.65
N ILE A 97 -6.91 -1.09 9.45
CA ILE A 97 -7.64 -1.44 8.22
C ILE A 97 -7.61 -2.95 7.96
N ARG A 98 -6.46 -3.60 8.12
CA ARG A 98 -6.33 -5.07 8.04
C ARG A 98 -7.23 -5.78 9.06
N LYS A 99 -7.30 -5.30 10.30
CA LYS A 99 -8.19 -5.85 11.34
C LYS A 99 -9.66 -5.69 10.93
N ILE A 100 -10.05 -4.52 10.42
CA ILE A 100 -11.42 -4.29 9.91
C ILE A 100 -11.76 -5.32 8.83
N ARG A 101 -10.89 -5.53 7.82
CA ARG A 101 -11.11 -6.56 6.79
C ARG A 101 -11.24 -7.96 7.37
N ASN A 102 -10.44 -8.31 8.36
CA ASN A 102 -10.51 -9.63 8.99
C ASN A 102 -11.84 -9.83 9.74
N GLU A 103 -12.35 -8.81 10.42
CA GLU A 103 -13.69 -8.89 11.04
C GLU A 103 -14.77 -9.16 9.97
N PHE A 104 -14.71 -8.50 8.81
CA PHE A 104 -15.62 -8.76 7.69
C PHE A 104 -15.42 -10.12 7.00
N ALA A 105 -14.22 -10.70 7.09
CA ALA A 105 -13.91 -12.03 6.54
C ALA A 105 -14.43 -13.15 7.46
N HIS A 106 -14.36 -12.96 8.78
CA HIS A 106 -14.77 -13.97 9.77
C HIS A 106 -16.25 -13.89 10.15
N ASN A 107 -16.89 -12.71 10.05
CA ASN A 107 -18.29 -12.51 10.38
C ASN A 107 -19.15 -12.44 9.10
N VAL A 108 -19.58 -13.61 8.62
CA VAL A 108 -20.29 -13.80 7.32
C VAL A 108 -21.69 -13.17 7.31
N HIS A 109 -22.33 -13.00 8.47
CA HIS A 109 -23.68 -12.44 8.59
C HIS A 109 -23.67 -11.11 9.35
N GLY A 110 -24.24 -10.05 8.75
CA GLY A 110 -24.64 -8.84 9.48
C GLY A 110 -23.54 -7.84 9.83
N SER A 111 -22.30 -8.03 9.40
CA SER A 111 -21.22 -7.06 9.65
C SER A 111 -21.51 -5.74 8.93
N SER A 112 -21.61 -4.64 9.68
CA SER A 112 -21.70 -3.28 9.15
C SER A 112 -20.62 -2.40 9.76
N LEU A 113 -20.19 -1.38 9.01
CA LEU A 113 -19.29 -0.33 9.53
C LEU A 113 -19.89 0.45 10.71
N LYS A 114 -21.20 0.33 10.94
CA LYS A 114 -21.93 1.03 12.01
C LYS A 114 -21.99 0.28 13.33
N GLU A 115 -21.52 -0.97 13.41
CA GLU A 115 -21.81 -1.84 14.55
C GLU A 115 -20.58 -2.62 15.04
N GLY A 116 -20.66 -3.04 16.31
CA GLY A 116 -19.70 -3.92 16.97
C GLY A 116 -18.24 -3.45 16.88
N ARG A 117 -17.34 -4.43 16.83
CA ARG A 117 -15.89 -4.22 16.82
C ARG A 117 -15.40 -3.42 15.61
N VAL A 118 -16.09 -3.52 14.47
CA VAL A 118 -15.74 -2.78 13.25
C VAL A 118 -15.88 -1.28 13.48
N LYS A 119 -16.96 -0.83 14.13
CA LYS A 119 -17.16 0.57 14.47
C LYS A 119 -16.06 1.09 15.41
N ASP A 120 -15.69 0.30 16.42
CA ASP A 120 -14.64 0.70 17.38
C ASP A 120 -13.28 0.85 16.69
N LEU A 121 -12.93 -0.09 15.80
CA LEU A 121 -11.72 -0.03 15.00
C LEU A 121 -11.72 1.18 14.07
N LEU A 122 -12.85 1.45 13.39
CA LEU A 122 -12.97 2.61 12.52
C LEU A 122 -12.88 3.92 13.31
N THR A 123 -13.52 4.00 14.48
CA THR A 123 -13.45 5.18 15.34
C THR A 123 -12.01 5.45 15.76
N ASN A 124 -11.28 4.40 16.17
CA ASN A 124 -9.85 4.51 16.50
C ASN A 124 -9.01 4.97 15.31
N LEU A 125 -9.27 4.44 14.11
CA LEU A 125 -8.60 4.85 12.88
C LEU A 125 -8.86 6.34 12.56
N VAL A 126 -10.12 6.77 12.66
CA VAL A 126 -10.53 8.16 12.41
C VAL A 126 -9.96 9.11 13.47
N CYS A 127 -9.92 8.72 14.74
CA CYS A 127 -9.40 9.56 15.82
C CYS A 127 -7.88 9.71 15.79
N SER A 128 -7.17 8.62 15.46
CA SER A 128 -5.72 8.61 15.29
C SER A 128 -5.29 9.31 14.00
N SER A 129 -6.16 9.36 12.99
CA SER A 129 -5.89 10.01 11.73
C SER A 129 -6.37 11.47 11.75
N ASP A 130 -5.47 12.42 11.98
CA ASP A 130 -5.78 13.86 11.85
C ASP A 130 -6.24 14.22 10.41
N ILE A 131 -6.00 13.32 9.46
CA ILE A 131 -6.50 13.37 8.08
C ILE A 131 -8.02 13.58 8.04
N VAL A 132 -8.79 12.82 8.83
CA VAL A 132 -10.26 12.91 8.80
C VAL A 132 -10.76 14.19 9.47
N LYS A 133 -10.07 14.64 10.53
CA LYS A 133 -10.42 15.90 11.21
C LYS A 133 -10.27 17.09 10.25
N ASN A 134 -9.17 17.13 9.51
CA ASN A 134 -8.86 18.20 8.56
C ASN A 134 -9.81 18.22 7.35
N GLU A 135 -10.21 17.06 6.82
CA GLU A 135 -11.20 16.96 5.74
C GLU A 135 -12.61 17.36 6.20
N ARG A 136 -13.02 16.96 7.42
CA ARG A 136 -14.31 17.35 8.01
C ARG A 136 -14.41 18.86 8.23
N THR A 137 -13.32 19.51 8.64
CA THR A 137 -13.29 20.97 8.86
C THR A 137 -13.38 21.76 7.55
N ASN A 138 -12.95 21.18 6.43
CA ASN A 138 -12.96 21.85 5.13
C ASN A 138 -14.29 21.73 4.37
N GLY A 139 -15.25 20.93 4.86
CA GLY A 139 -16.59 20.79 4.25
C GLY A 139 -16.62 20.13 2.86
N ASN A 140 -15.48 19.65 2.35
CA ASN A 140 -15.28 19.16 0.98
C ASN A 140 -15.27 17.63 0.86
N SER A 141 -15.73 16.89 1.88
CA SER A 141 -15.80 15.43 1.78
C SER A 141 -16.80 15.03 0.68
N VAL A 142 -16.28 14.49 -0.42
CA VAL A 142 -17.06 13.91 -1.52
C VAL A 142 -17.93 12.75 -1.01
N TYR A 143 -17.49 12.07 0.05
CA TYR A 143 -18.17 10.92 0.65
C TYR A 143 -19.36 11.27 1.56
N PRO A 144 -20.39 10.40 1.64
CA PRO A 144 -21.56 10.63 2.48
C PRO A 144 -21.20 10.64 3.97
N LYS A 145 -21.97 11.37 4.78
CA LYS A 145 -21.77 11.37 6.24
C LYS A 145 -22.00 9.99 6.85
N GLY A 146 -21.20 9.66 7.86
CA GLY A 146 -21.31 8.43 8.65
C GLY A 146 -20.16 7.45 8.43
N PRO A 147 -20.15 6.30 9.14
CA PRO A 147 -19.01 5.37 9.20
C PRO A 147 -18.47 4.93 7.83
N ARG A 148 -19.37 4.75 6.86
CA ARG A 148 -18.97 4.40 5.50
C ARG A 148 -18.14 5.48 4.83
N GLY A 149 -18.62 6.71 4.81
CA GLY A 149 -17.84 7.79 4.19
C GLY A 149 -16.58 8.13 4.97
N GLU A 150 -16.57 7.94 6.30
CA GLU A 150 -15.37 8.06 7.11
C GLU A 150 -14.30 7.05 6.68
N PHE A 151 -14.67 5.79 6.52
CA PHE A 151 -13.77 4.75 6.03
C PHE A 151 -13.24 5.10 4.64
N LEU A 152 -14.11 5.52 3.71
CA LEU A 152 -13.71 5.87 2.34
C LEU A 152 -12.84 7.12 2.28
N THR A 153 -13.06 8.09 3.16
CA THR A 153 -12.22 9.28 3.26
C THR A 153 -10.80 8.90 3.68
N VAL A 154 -10.67 8.06 4.71
CA VAL A 154 -9.35 7.54 5.12
C VAL A 154 -8.72 6.73 3.99
N ALA A 155 -9.50 5.86 3.35
CA ALA A 155 -9.04 5.03 2.25
C ALA A 155 -8.48 5.85 1.10
N ASN A 156 -9.23 6.86 0.65
CA ASN A 156 -8.86 7.75 -0.43
C ASN A 156 -7.51 8.43 -0.18
N ILE A 157 -7.34 9.02 1.00
CA ILE A 157 -6.14 9.81 1.30
C ILE A 157 -4.94 8.90 1.52
N ALA A 158 -5.13 7.76 2.17
CA ALA A 158 -4.07 6.78 2.35
C ALA A 158 -3.63 6.16 1.00
N LEU A 159 -4.56 5.84 0.10
CA LEU A 159 -4.26 5.36 -1.25
C LEU A 159 -3.54 6.45 -2.07
N PHE A 160 -4.04 7.68 -2.02
CA PHE A 160 -3.38 8.81 -2.67
C PHE A 160 -1.94 8.98 -2.18
N TYR A 161 -1.72 8.98 -0.86
CA TYR A 161 -0.39 9.06 -0.27
C TYR A 161 0.52 7.95 -0.78
N LEU A 162 0.08 6.69 -0.74
CA LEU A 162 0.89 5.55 -1.20
C LEU A 162 1.25 5.68 -2.68
N ASN A 163 0.30 6.02 -3.54
CA ASN A 163 0.55 6.16 -4.97
C ASN A 163 1.47 7.36 -5.28
N GLN A 164 1.33 8.47 -4.54
CA GLN A 164 2.25 9.60 -4.65
C GLN A 164 3.69 9.21 -4.26
N GLN A 165 3.87 8.35 -3.25
CA GLN A 165 5.20 7.86 -2.90
C GLN A 165 5.82 7.03 -4.03
N VAL A 166 5.04 6.24 -4.77
CA VAL A 166 5.53 5.47 -5.94
C VAL A 166 6.14 6.39 -6.98
N GLU A 167 5.47 7.49 -7.32
CA GLU A 167 5.96 8.48 -8.29
C GLU A 167 7.25 9.18 -7.81
N GLY A 168 7.39 9.40 -6.49
CA GLY A 168 8.58 10.02 -5.91
C GLY A 168 9.80 9.07 -5.79
N ILE A 169 9.58 7.76 -5.80
CA ILE A 169 10.61 6.75 -5.52
C ILE A 169 11.64 6.58 -6.64
N SER A 170 11.37 7.03 -7.87
CA SER A 170 12.34 6.89 -8.98
C SER A 170 13.74 7.46 -8.66
N THR A 171 13.84 8.40 -7.72
CA THR A 171 15.12 8.97 -7.25
C THR A 171 15.77 8.23 -6.07
N ARG A 172 15.04 7.33 -5.40
CA ARG A 172 15.44 6.61 -4.18
C ARG A 172 15.51 5.09 -4.34
N GLN A 173 15.26 4.56 -5.53
CA GLN A 173 15.34 3.13 -5.81
C GLN A 173 16.72 2.56 -5.39
N ILE A 174 16.70 1.42 -4.72
CA ILE A 174 17.90 0.66 -4.38
C ILE A 174 18.55 0.17 -5.68
N ARG A 175 19.87 0.35 -5.80
CA ARG A 175 20.63 -0.15 -6.95
C ARG A 175 21.18 -1.54 -6.65
N GLU A 176 21.30 -2.34 -7.70
CA GLU A 176 22.07 -3.58 -7.63
C GLU A 176 23.51 -3.26 -7.18
N LYS A 177 24.05 -4.14 -6.32
CA LYS A 177 25.41 -4.00 -5.82
C LYS A 177 26.41 -4.35 -6.92
N GLU A 178 27.56 -3.69 -6.93
CA GLU A 178 28.69 -4.09 -7.78
C GLU A 178 29.19 -5.50 -7.43
N ILE A 179 29.71 -6.20 -8.44
CA ILE A 179 30.23 -7.57 -8.33
C ILE A 179 31.28 -7.65 -7.21
N GLU A 180 31.13 -8.63 -6.32
CA GLU A 180 32.06 -8.83 -5.22
C GLU A 180 33.50 -9.10 -5.69
N TRP A 181 34.47 -8.53 -4.99
CA TRP A 181 35.89 -8.69 -5.29
C TRP A 181 36.35 -10.17 -5.33
N ILE A 182 35.67 -11.06 -4.59
CA ILE A 182 36.01 -12.49 -4.49
C ILE A 182 36.00 -13.18 -5.86
N TYR A 183 35.16 -12.72 -6.79
CA TYR A 183 35.08 -13.28 -8.14
C TYR A 183 36.28 -12.89 -9.02
N PHE A 184 37.07 -11.89 -8.61
CA PHE A 184 38.28 -11.45 -9.31
C PHE A 184 39.57 -11.93 -8.65
N TRP A 185 39.47 -12.63 -7.51
CA TRP A 185 40.64 -13.12 -6.78
C TRP A 185 41.37 -14.22 -7.57
N LYS A 186 42.68 -14.07 -7.71
CA LYS A 186 43.58 -15.08 -8.28
C LYS A 186 44.63 -15.46 -7.23
N PRO A 187 44.77 -16.75 -6.88
CA PRO A 187 45.83 -17.18 -5.97
C PRO A 187 47.20 -16.90 -6.59
N GLU A 188 48.12 -16.35 -5.81
CA GLU A 188 49.54 -16.31 -6.18
C GLU A 188 50.04 -17.74 -6.40
N LYS A 189 50.57 -18.02 -7.59
CA LYS A 189 51.29 -19.26 -7.85
C LYS A 189 52.50 -19.28 -6.91
N GLN A 190 52.48 -20.12 -5.89
CA GLN A 190 53.69 -20.44 -5.15
C GLN A 190 54.67 -21.07 -6.14
N GLU A 191 55.65 -20.31 -6.59
CA GLU A 191 56.82 -20.85 -7.29
C GLU A 191 57.45 -21.85 -6.34
N LYS A 192 57.23 -23.14 -6.60
CA LYS A 192 58.03 -24.20 -6.02
C LYS A 192 59.47 -23.90 -6.44
N LYS A 193 60.24 -23.33 -5.53
CA LYS A 193 61.70 -23.39 -5.57
C LYS A 193 62.05 -24.89 -5.53
N THR A 194 62.11 -25.53 -6.69
CA THR A 194 62.86 -26.78 -6.85
C THR A 194 64.27 -26.50 -6.41
N GLY A 195 64.67 -27.17 -5.33
CA GLY A 195 66.02 -27.10 -4.76
C GLY A 195 67.07 -27.78 -5.62
#